data_AF-A0A6F8XVS1-F1
#
_entry.id   AF-A0A6F8XVS1-F1
#
_cell.length_a   1.000
_cell.length_b   1.000
_cell.length_c   1.000
_cell.angle_alpha   90.00
_cell.angle_beta   90.00
_cell.angle_gamma   90.00
#
_symmetry.space_group_name_H-M   'P 1'
#
loop_
_entity.id
_entity.type
_entity.pdbx_description
1 polymer ?
#
loop_
_entity_poly.entity_id
_entity_poly.type
_entity_poly.pdbx_seq_one_letter_code
_entity_poly.pdbx_strand_id
1 'polypeptide(L)'
;MPYLDNDGTTYYPNQLLVHFNAYKYNLADVVMMEDDGDTNYQQLAQAIVSALLTIIDAGVYAPLVDAILAAIPNSWWTDDADYVDSWYTHSTASSGRLNGAAGNGWMNVSPYFVQPL
;
A
#
# COMPACT_ATOMS: atom_id res chain seq x y z
N MET A 1 -3.96 4.00 4.97
CA MET A 1 -4.81 5.11 5.46
C MET A 1 -5.72 5.50 4.30
N PRO A 2 -6.99 5.05 4.26
CA PRO A 2 -7.80 5.06 3.03
C PRO A 2 -8.17 6.47 2.52
N TYR A 3 -7.90 7.51 3.31
CA TYR A 3 -8.14 8.90 2.94
C TYR A 3 -6.91 9.60 2.33
N LEU A 4 -5.76 8.93 2.24
CA LEU A 4 -4.58 9.46 1.54
C LEU A 4 -4.67 9.04 0.06
N ASP A 5 -5.42 9.79 -0.72
CA ASP A 5 -5.87 9.40 -2.07
C ASP A 5 -5.33 10.28 -3.22
N ASN A 6 -4.71 11.42 -2.91
CA ASN A 6 -4.24 12.39 -3.89
C ASN A 6 -2.83 12.86 -3.58
N ASP A 7 -1.92 12.67 -4.54
CA ASP A 7 -0.58 13.23 -4.51
C ASP A 7 -0.59 14.77 -4.40
N GLY A 8 0.40 15.33 -3.72
CA GLY A 8 0.55 16.76 -3.46
C GLY A 8 -0.46 17.33 -2.47
N THR A 9 -1.37 16.52 -1.92
CA THR A 9 -2.38 16.97 -0.97
C THR A 9 -1.86 16.88 0.46
N THR A 10 -2.00 17.96 1.23
CA THR A 10 -1.70 17.94 2.67
C THR A 10 -2.96 17.55 3.44
N TYR A 11 -2.88 16.43 4.15
CA TYR A 11 -3.98 15.88 4.94
C TYR A 11 -3.85 16.21 6.44
N TYR A 12 -4.98 16.25 7.15
CA TYR A 12 -5.05 16.59 8.58
C TYR A 12 -5.83 15.54 9.36
N PRO A 13 -5.29 14.31 9.51
CA PRO A 13 -6.04 13.18 10.04
C PRO A 13 -6.30 13.26 11.55
N ASN A 14 -5.53 14.06 12.29
CA ASN A 14 -5.60 14.16 13.76
C ASN A 14 -5.52 12.77 14.45
N GLN A 15 -4.67 11.90 13.92
CA GLN A 15 -4.50 10.53 14.40
C GLN A 15 -3.26 10.41 15.28
N LEU A 16 -3.31 9.47 16.23
CA LEU A 16 -2.15 9.09 17.02
C LEU A 16 -1.25 8.18 16.17
N LEU A 17 -0.02 8.63 15.93
CA LEU A 17 0.95 7.92 15.10
C LEU A 17 1.54 6.69 15.82
N VAL A 18 1.99 6.86 17.07
CA VAL A 18 2.57 5.79 17.89
C VAL A 18 2.12 5.93 19.34
N HIS A 19 1.67 4.82 19.93
CA HIS A 19 1.44 4.70 21.37
C HIS A 19 2.62 4.01 22.05
N PHE A 20 3.46 4.79 22.75
CA PHE A 20 4.70 4.28 23.36
C PHE A 20 4.50 3.41 24.62
N ASN A 21 3.29 3.32 25.17
CA ASN A 21 3.03 2.54 26.40
C ASN A 21 3.36 1.04 26.25
N ALA A 22 3.36 0.51 25.02
CA ALA A 22 3.72 -0.87 24.71
C ALA A 22 5.22 -1.06 24.39
N TYR A 23 5.99 0.03 24.29
CA TYR A 23 7.38 0.00 23.86
C TYR A 23 8.32 0.00 25.07
N LYS A 24 9.37 -0.83 25.01
CA LYS A 24 10.42 -0.85 26.03
C LYS A 24 11.27 0.43 26.02
N TYR A 25 11.43 1.04 24.85
CA TYR A 25 12.22 2.24 24.63
C TYR A 25 11.34 3.35 24.09
N ASN A 26 11.76 4.59 24.32
CA ASN A 26 11.04 5.77 23.85
C ASN A 26 11.36 6.09 22.39
N LEU A 27 11.58 5.08 21.54
CA LEU A 27 11.92 5.22 20.13
C LEU A 27 11.11 4.23 19.28
N ALA A 28 10.63 4.69 18.13
CA ALA A 28 9.94 3.90 17.15
C ALA A 28 10.32 4.35 15.73
N ASP A 29 10.30 3.39 14.82
CA ASP A 29 10.40 3.66 13.38
C ASP A 29 9.00 3.51 12.78
N VAL A 30 8.69 4.34 11.80
CA VAL A 30 7.40 4.34 11.11
C VAL A 30 7.66 4.05 9.64
N VAL A 31 6.96 3.07 9.10
CA VAL A 31 6.96 2.75 7.66
C VAL A 31 5.55 3.00 7.14
N MET A 32 5.45 3.72 6.04
CA MET A 32 4.23 3.91 5.29
C MET A 32 4.30 3.09 4.02
N MET A 33 3.27 2.29 3.81
CA MET A 33 3.05 1.49 2.61
C MET A 33 1.75 1.95 1.97
N GLU A 34 1.70 1.89 0.64
CA GLU A 34 0.44 1.97 -0.09
C GLU A 34 -0.37 0.73 0.24
N ASP A 35 -1.69 0.89 0.25
CA ASP A 35 -2.63 -0.21 0.42
C ASP A 35 -3.31 -0.39 -0.92
N ASP A 36 -2.58 -1.01 -1.85
CA ASP A 36 -3.11 -1.46 -3.12
C ASP A 36 -3.96 -2.69 -2.83
N GLY A 37 -5.27 -2.56 -3.03
CA GLY A 37 -6.19 -3.61 -2.61
C GLY A 37 -5.82 -4.94 -3.27
N ASP A 38 -5.85 -6.05 -2.51
CA ASP A 38 -5.43 -7.43 -2.87
C ASP A 38 -6.17 -8.08 -4.08
N THR A 39 -6.51 -7.30 -5.09
CA THR A 39 -7.32 -7.68 -6.24
C THR A 39 -6.45 -8.44 -7.21
N ASN A 40 -6.79 -9.72 -7.42
CA ASN A 40 -6.15 -10.54 -8.45
C ASN A 40 -6.92 -10.44 -9.77
N TYR A 41 -6.28 -9.90 -10.80
CA TYR A 41 -6.85 -9.68 -12.13
C TYR A 41 -6.73 -10.88 -13.07
N GLN A 42 -6.13 -12.00 -12.66
CA GLN A 42 -5.88 -13.15 -13.54
C GLN A 42 -7.17 -13.75 -14.09
N GLN A 43 -8.18 -13.92 -13.23
CA GLN A 43 -9.48 -14.47 -13.65
C GLN A 43 -10.21 -13.53 -14.61
N LEU A 44 -10.08 -12.21 -14.39
CA LEU A 44 -10.64 -11.22 -15.31
C LEU A 44 -9.96 -11.30 -16.69
N ALA A 45 -8.62 -11.40 -16.72
CA ALA A 45 -7.86 -11.53 -17.95
C ALA A 45 -8.24 -12.81 -18.72
N GLN A 46 -8.34 -13.95 -18.04
CA GLN A 46 -8.78 -15.23 -18.64
C GLN A 46 -10.19 -15.12 -19.25
N ALA A 47 -11.12 -14.48 -18.54
CA ALA A 47 -12.48 -14.28 -19.03
C ALA A 47 -12.53 -13.39 -20.29
N ILE A 48 -11.78 -12.29 -20.30
CA ILE A 48 -11.69 -11.37 -21.45
C ILE A 48 -11.12 -12.11 -22.66
N VAL A 49 -10.00 -12.82 -22.50
CA VAL A 49 -9.35 -13.57 -23.57
C VAL A 49 -10.27 -14.66 -24.13
N SER A 50 -10.93 -15.42 -23.25
CA SER A 50 -11.88 -16.48 -23.66
C SER A 50 -13.02 -15.92 -24.51
N ALA A 51 -13.59 -14.78 -24.10
CA ALA A 51 -14.64 -14.10 -24.86
C ALA A 51 -14.13 -13.63 -26.23
N LEU A 52 -12.95 -13.01 -26.28
CA LEU A 52 -12.36 -12.54 -27.55
C LEU A 52 -12.08 -13.69 -28.51
N LEU A 53 -11.46 -14.78 -28.06
CA LEU A 53 -11.19 -15.97 -28.89
C LEU A 53 -12.47 -16.60 -29.44
N THR A 54 -13.57 -16.52 -28.68
CA THR A 54 -14.89 -16.98 -29.15
C THR A 54 -15.44 -16.08 -30.26
N ILE A 55 -15.34 -14.76 -30.12
CA ILE A 55 -15.87 -13.79 -31.10
C ILE A 55 -15.18 -13.92 -32.46
N ILE A 56 -13.88 -14.17 -32.48
CA ILE A 56 -13.09 -14.27 -33.72
C ILE A 56 -12.99 -15.69 -34.27
N ASP A 57 -13.76 -16.64 -33.72
CA ASP A 57 -13.74 -18.07 -34.08
C ASP A 57 -12.35 -18.72 -33.97
N ALA A 58 -11.59 -18.30 -32.95
CA ALA A 58 -10.22 -18.75 -32.66
C ALA A 58 -10.14 -19.58 -31.37
N GLY A 59 -11.25 -20.17 -30.94
CA GLY A 59 -11.34 -20.96 -29.69
C GLY A 59 -10.36 -22.13 -29.62
N VAL A 60 -9.85 -22.63 -30.75
CA VAL A 60 -8.82 -23.66 -30.82
C VAL A 60 -7.52 -23.28 -30.08
N TYR A 61 -7.23 -21.98 -29.95
CA TYR A 61 -6.03 -21.50 -29.26
C TYR A 61 -6.22 -21.32 -27.74
N ALA A 62 -7.44 -21.46 -27.21
CA ALA A 62 -7.72 -21.22 -25.80
C ALA A 62 -6.78 -21.98 -24.85
N PRO A 63 -6.51 -23.30 -25.03
CA PRO A 63 -5.59 -24.03 -24.14
C PRO A 63 -4.17 -23.47 -24.13
N LEU A 64 -3.68 -22.98 -25.28
CA LEU A 64 -2.36 -22.37 -25.39
C LEU A 64 -2.32 -21.03 -24.65
N VAL A 65 -3.34 -20.18 -24.85
CA VAL A 65 -3.37 -18.86 -24.21
C VAL A 65 -3.55 -19.00 -22.71
N ASP A 66 -4.41 -19.90 -22.23
CA ASP A 66 -4.58 -20.17 -20.79
C ASP A 66 -3.28 -20.64 -20.14
N ALA A 67 -2.52 -21.51 -20.82
CA ALA A 67 -1.21 -21.96 -20.33
C ALA A 67 -0.19 -20.81 -20.22
N ILE A 68 -0.23 -19.85 -21.16
CA ILE A 68 0.62 -18.66 -21.11
C ILE A 68 0.20 -17.75 -19.94
N LEU A 69 -1.10 -17.47 -19.77
CA LEU A 69 -1.62 -16.65 -18.68
C LEU A 69 -1.34 -17.28 -17.31
N ALA A 70 -1.37 -18.61 -17.20
CA ALA A 70 -1.03 -19.34 -15.99
C ALA A 70 0.47 -19.34 -15.67
N ALA A 71 1.35 -19.13 -16.67
CA ALA A 71 2.79 -19.05 -16.48
C ALA A 71 3.28 -17.68 -16.00
N ILE A 72 2.43 -16.64 -16.12
CA ILE A 72 2.74 -15.29 -15.60
C ILE A 72 2.73 -15.33 -14.07
N PRO A 73 3.76 -14.78 -13.38
CA PRO A 73 3.82 -14.78 -11.91
C PRO A 73 2.58 -14.15 -11.26
N ASN A 74 2.14 -14.72 -10.14
CA ASN A 74 0.96 -14.20 -9.41
C ASN A 74 1.06 -12.73 -9.03
N SER A 75 2.26 -12.23 -8.69
CA SER A 75 2.48 -10.83 -8.34
C SER A 75 2.30 -9.85 -9.49
N TRP A 76 2.21 -10.33 -10.74
CA TRP A 76 1.86 -9.49 -11.90
C TRP A 76 0.35 -9.37 -12.08
N TRP A 77 -0.40 -10.26 -11.43
CA TRP A 77 -1.86 -10.27 -11.43
C TRP A 77 -2.43 -9.56 -10.21
N THR A 78 -1.64 -9.39 -9.16
CA THR A 78 -2.07 -8.72 -7.92
C THR A 78 -1.57 -7.29 -7.92
N ASP A 79 -2.44 -6.40 -7.44
CA ASP A 79 -2.06 -5.08 -6.97
C ASP A 79 -1.60 -5.29 -5.51
N ASP A 80 -0.28 -5.25 -5.29
CA ASP A 80 0.33 -5.57 -3.99
C ASP A 80 0.77 -4.28 -3.31
N ALA A 81 0.53 -4.16 -2.00
CA ALA A 81 0.99 -3.04 -1.18
C ALA A 81 2.47 -2.70 -1.41
N ASP A 82 2.75 -1.48 -1.84
CA ASP A 82 4.09 -1.01 -2.12
C ASP A 82 4.66 -0.10 -1.02
N TYR A 83 5.97 0.18 -1.08
CA TYR A 83 6.62 1.04 -0.11
C TYR A 83 6.50 2.51 -0.53
N VAL A 84 5.99 3.35 0.38
CA VAL A 84 5.88 4.80 0.16
C VAL A 84 7.05 5.54 0.79
N ASP A 85 7.18 5.51 2.13
CA ASP A 85 8.28 6.18 2.83
C ASP A 85 8.48 5.60 4.23
N SER A 86 9.55 6.03 4.89
CA SER A 86 9.86 5.66 6.26
C SER A 86 10.43 6.83 7.03
N TRP A 87 10.21 6.83 8.33
CA TRP A 87 10.78 7.82 9.22
C TRP A 87 11.32 7.12 10.48
N TYR A 88 12.58 7.39 10.79
CA TYR A 88 13.34 6.64 11.78
C TYR A 88 13.56 7.42 13.07
N THR A 89 13.74 6.69 14.17
CA THR A 89 14.17 7.21 15.48
C THR A 89 13.19 8.26 16.04
N HIS A 90 11.88 8.00 15.93
CA HIS A 90 10.87 8.87 16.54
C HIS A 90 10.73 8.63 18.02
N SER A 91 10.93 9.69 18.77
CA SER A 91 10.84 9.65 20.22
C SER A 91 9.52 10.18 20.75
N THR A 92 9.29 9.91 22.04
CA THR A 92 8.19 10.53 22.80
C THR A 92 8.23 12.07 22.83
N ALA A 93 9.37 12.67 22.50
CA ALA A 93 9.56 14.12 22.42
C ALA A 93 9.63 14.66 20.98
N SER A 94 9.52 13.80 19.96
CA SER A 94 9.57 14.23 18.56
C SER A 94 8.41 15.18 18.26
N SER A 95 8.74 16.30 17.64
CA SER A 95 7.79 17.36 17.30
C SER A 95 8.21 18.08 16.02
N GLY A 96 7.25 18.72 15.36
CA GLY A 96 7.48 19.47 14.13
C GLY A 96 7.50 18.58 12.89
N ARG A 97 8.03 19.15 11.80
CA ARG A 97 8.08 18.48 10.49
C ARG A 97 9.16 17.40 10.47
N LEU A 98 8.77 16.23 10.02
CA LEU A 98 9.61 15.07 9.76
C LEU A 98 9.55 14.77 8.27
N ASN A 99 10.70 14.72 7.61
CA ASN A 99 10.78 14.30 6.21
C ASN A 99 11.11 12.81 6.18
N GLY A 100 10.50 12.10 5.23
CA GLY A 100 10.74 10.68 5.05
C GLY A 100 12.14 10.42 4.52
N ALA A 101 12.66 9.24 4.82
CA ALA A 101 14.01 8.81 4.47
C ALA A 101 14.17 8.60 2.96
N ALA A 102 13.11 8.19 2.26
CA ALA A 102 13.10 8.12 0.80
C ALA A 102 12.82 9.49 0.15
N GLY A 103 12.31 10.46 0.92
CA GLY A 103 12.03 11.81 0.45
C GLY A 103 10.72 11.93 -0.34
N ASN A 104 9.84 10.94 -0.24
CA ASN A 104 8.55 10.89 -0.91
C ASN A 104 7.48 11.67 -0.13
N GLY A 105 7.62 11.76 1.19
CA GLY A 105 6.63 12.42 2.06
C GLY A 105 7.22 13.24 3.19
N TRP A 106 6.34 14.01 3.82
CA TRP A 106 6.60 14.64 5.11
C TRP A 106 5.35 14.58 5.98
N MET A 107 5.55 14.58 7.30
CA MET A 107 4.47 14.68 8.28
C MET A 107 4.84 15.70 9.36
N ASN A 108 3.83 16.30 9.97
CA ASN A 108 4.02 17.15 11.15
C ASN A 108 3.47 16.42 12.36
N VAL A 109 4.29 16.26 13.40
CA VAL A 109 3.91 15.54 14.63
C VAL A 109 4.01 16.44 15.84
N SER A 110 3.24 16.11 16.87
CA SER A 110 3.35 16.75 18.17
C SER A 110 3.11 15.70 19.26
N PRO A 111 3.81 15.79 20.40
CA PRO A 111 3.52 14.95 21.54
C PRO A 111 2.08 15.16 22.01
N TYR A 112 1.36 14.07 22.24
CA TYR A 112 -0.01 14.11 22.73
C TYR A 112 -0.16 13.25 23.98
N PHE A 113 -0.72 13.83 25.05
CA PHE A 113 -0.99 13.11 26.30
C PHE A 113 -2.40 12.54 26.28
N VAL A 114 -2.49 11.21 26.32
CA VAL A 114 -3.78 10.49 26.44
C VAL A 114 -4.05 10.23 27.92
N GLN A 115 -5.14 10.78 28.43
CA GLN A 115 -5.57 10.51 29.80
C GLN A 115 -6.09 9.07 29.96
N PRO A 116 -5.74 8.37 31.04
CA PRO A 116 -6.41 7.12 31.39
C PRO A 116 -7.88 7.39 31.75
N LEU A 117 -8.74 6.41 31.46
CA LEU A 117 -10.16 6.43 31.85
C LEU A 117 -10.35 6.20 33.35
#